data_AF-A0A7X9XF02-F1
#
_entry.id   AF-A0A7X9XF02-F1
#
_cell.length_a   1.000
_cell.length_b   1.000
_cell.length_c   1.000
_cell.angle_alpha   90.00
_cell.angle_beta   90.00
_cell.angle_gamma   90.00
#
_symmetry.space_group_name_H-M   'P 1'
#
loop_
_entity.id
_entity.type
_entity.pdbx_description
1 polymer ?
#
loop_
_entity_poly.entity_id
_entity_poly.type
_entity_poly.pdbx_seq_one_letter_code
_entity_poly.pdbx_strand_id
1 'polypeptide(L)'
;MADIDVIKENVQFEQLLKEDSSNCVLKDEYLIPDTHPDVEEILTVECKPMIMNKEVVGDKILLEGKVEYTVIYLAREDSLAVNSVDYSQKFTSSIDLSPSEHKVICEAECKLEHIEASIMNERKISIQGIFEIDWELYKSNEFEFVKDIEGNDDVEVLKKTEMINRISASDDIELNGKSMIRVGMDKPQINKILNYSIMLHKKEVKILDDKVYVGCYCKLNVLYKGDNCKDVISLEDDVYLSKEQEMSGITADMTPSVSFELLDNELMLEEDDLGEVRIINTEFIVKAHVKVFSKENIDIVKDAYSPECLLDLKKDEYEVGILQGINNTESLVKDNIQLTDSDLRPEQIISSNAAVILTDKEIAQDKVIVEGIIKADILYKTADEEKYLSDIKAEIPFSSMIDIAGAKEGMKAIIRAGLESIEAAIEGNTIAVKANLFLSGKILYEINKEFISDIIEEEGEKPEKKASITIYVVGEGDSLWGLAKKYSTTLEQLKSINEIEEEDCIEPGQKLIIPGRAIFKN
;
A
#
# COMPACT_ATOMS: atom_id res chain seq x y z
N MET A 1 -12.38 -48.63 -5.64
CA MET A 1 -12.16 -47.24 -6.08
C MET A 1 -10.87 -47.17 -6.89
N ALA A 2 -10.98 -47.06 -8.21
CA ALA A 2 -9.86 -46.68 -9.05
C ALA A 2 -9.83 -45.14 -9.07
N ASP A 3 -8.66 -44.54 -8.89
CA ASP A 3 -8.52 -43.09 -9.02
C ASP A 3 -8.69 -42.73 -10.50
N ILE A 4 -9.52 -41.71 -10.78
CA ILE A 4 -9.54 -41.09 -12.11
C ILE A 4 -8.31 -40.20 -12.18
N ASP A 5 -7.52 -40.36 -13.24
CA ASP A 5 -6.33 -39.55 -13.44
C ASP A 5 -6.74 -38.09 -13.76
N VAL A 6 -6.74 -37.25 -12.72
CA VAL A 6 -7.06 -35.82 -12.81
C VAL A 6 -5.79 -34.98 -12.91
N ILE A 7 -5.83 -33.97 -13.78
CA ILE A 7 -4.81 -32.93 -13.85
C ILE A 7 -5.22 -31.82 -12.89
N LYS A 8 -4.43 -31.65 -11.84
CA LYS A 8 -4.65 -30.60 -10.83
C LYS A 8 -3.75 -29.40 -11.09
N GLU A 9 -4.26 -28.21 -10.74
CA GLU A 9 -3.50 -26.98 -10.74
C GLU A 9 -3.62 -26.31 -9.37
N ASN A 10 -2.52 -25.70 -8.91
CA ASN A 10 -2.48 -24.95 -7.66
C ASN A 10 -2.49 -23.44 -7.94
N VAL A 11 -3.29 -22.72 -7.17
CA VAL A 11 -3.38 -21.26 -7.19
C VAL A 11 -2.98 -20.72 -5.83
N GLN A 12 -2.12 -19.70 -5.85
CA GLN A 12 -1.73 -18.92 -4.68
C GLN A 12 -2.21 -17.49 -4.82
N PHE A 13 -2.81 -16.95 -3.75
CA PHE A 13 -3.32 -15.59 -3.71
C PHE A 13 -3.20 -14.98 -2.30
N GLU A 14 -3.11 -13.66 -2.23
CA GLU A 14 -3.22 -12.93 -0.96
C GLU A 14 -4.66 -12.44 -0.77
N GLN A 15 -5.18 -12.61 0.44
CA GLN A 15 -6.46 -12.06 0.86
C GLN A 15 -6.24 -11.10 2.02
N LEU A 16 -6.79 -9.88 1.91
CA LEU A 16 -6.83 -8.94 3.03
C LEU A 16 -7.75 -9.49 4.12
N LEU A 17 -7.17 -9.87 5.26
CA LEU A 17 -7.93 -10.32 6.42
C LEU A 17 -8.51 -9.14 7.18
N LYS A 18 -7.63 -8.19 7.54
CA LYS A 18 -7.92 -7.06 8.40
C LYS A 18 -7.04 -5.88 8.02
N GLU A 19 -7.59 -4.69 8.18
CA GLU A 19 -6.85 -3.43 8.23
C GLU A 19 -7.28 -2.71 9.51
N ASP A 20 -6.36 -2.03 10.17
CA ASP A 20 -6.66 -1.13 11.27
C ASP A 20 -5.49 -0.16 11.49
N SER A 21 -5.65 0.73 12.46
CA SER A 21 -4.60 1.62 12.95
C SER A 21 -4.38 1.40 14.45
N SER A 22 -3.14 1.59 14.89
CA SER A 22 -2.77 1.48 16.31
C SER A 22 -2.08 2.76 16.78
N ASN A 23 -2.69 3.47 17.73
CA ASN A 23 -2.14 4.72 18.24
C ASN A 23 -0.98 4.44 19.20
N CYS A 24 0.12 5.14 18.99
CA CYS A 24 1.30 5.12 19.83
C CYS A 24 1.46 6.48 20.50
N VAL A 25 1.26 6.53 21.82
CA VAL A 25 1.41 7.76 22.61
C VAL A 25 2.87 7.98 22.96
N LEU A 26 3.37 9.15 22.62
CA LEU A 26 4.69 9.65 22.98
C LEU A 26 4.52 10.64 24.13
N LYS A 27 5.19 10.37 25.24
CA LYS A 27 5.23 11.27 26.39
C LYS A 27 6.46 11.01 27.21
N ASP A 28 7.42 11.90 27.11
CA ASP A 28 8.64 11.81 27.91
C ASP A 28 9.21 13.21 28.22
N GLU A 29 10.17 13.24 29.13
CA GLU A 29 10.89 14.43 29.55
C GLU A 29 12.37 14.28 29.22
N TYR A 30 12.92 15.28 28.54
CA TYR A 30 14.28 15.26 28.04
C TYR A 30 15.12 16.36 28.68
N LEU A 31 16.35 16.02 29.06
CA LEU A 31 17.34 16.98 29.52
C LEU A 31 18.04 17.60 28.32
N ILE A 32 18.26 18.91 28.39
CA ILE A 32 19.12 19.63 27.46
C ILE A 32 20.58 19.29 27.83
N PRO A 33 21.39 18.74 26.91
CA PRO A 33 22.76 18.34 27.23
C PRO A 33 23.62 19.52 27.71
N ASP A 34 24.62 19.27 28.54
CA ASP A 34 25.57 20.30 29.04
C ASP A 34 26.39 20.99 27.95
N THR A 35 26.43 20.39 26.76
CA THR A 35 27.03 20.99 25.56
C THR A 35 26.12 21.99 24.85
N HIS A 36 24.86 22.11 25.28
CA HIS A 36 23.84 22.97 24.68
C HIS A 36 23.48 24.11 25.64
N PRO A 37 23.20 25.31 25.11
CA PRO A 37 22.73 26.46 25.90
C PRO A 37 21.30 26.25 26.43
N ASP A 38 20.90 27.14 27.33
CA ASP A 38 19.62 27.07 28.02
C ASP A 38 18.46 27.45 27.10
N VAL A 39 17.35 26.71 27.18
CA VAL A 39 16.18 26.89 26.33
C VAL A 39 15.34 28.08 26.82
N GLU A 40 15.07 29.03 25.92
CA GLU A 40 14.17 30.16 26.18
C GLU A 40 12.78 29.94 25.56
N GLU A 41 12.73 29.49 24.31
CA GLU A 41 11.51 29.35 23.52
C GLU A 41 11.66 28.23 22.50
N ILE A 42 10.70 27.32 22.43
CA ILE A 42 10.68 26.23 21.43
C ILE A 42 10.02 26.77 20.17
N LEU A 43 10.67 26.61 19.03
CA LEU A 43 10.16 27.01 17.72
C LEU A 43 9.41 25.85 17.07
N THR A 44 10.05 24.69 16.93
CA THR A 44 9.42 23.52 16.33
C THR A 44 10.03 22.23 16.86
N VAL A 45 9.28 21.13 16.72
CA VAL A 45 9.73 19.77 16.99
C VAL A 45 9.36 18.91 15.79
N GLU A 46 10.37 18.29 15.18
CA GLU A 46 10.16 17.26 14.17
C GLU A 46 10.20 15.89 14.83
N CYS A 47 9.36 14.98 14.35
CA CYS A 47 9.24 13.63 14.87
C CYS A 47 9.17 12.64 13.71
N LYS A 48 10.07 11.65 13.71
CA LYS A 48 10.20 10.64 12.66
C LYS A 48 10.08 9.24 13.29
N PRO A 49 8.86 8.69 13.37
CA PRO A 49 8.66 7.30 13.79
C PRO A 49 8.98 6.35 12.63
N MET A 50 9.73 5.27 12.91
CA MET A 50 10.09 4.25 11.92
C MET A 50 10.04 2.85 12.51
N ILE A 51 9.57 1.89 11.71
CA ILE A 51 9.49 0.48 12.10
C ILE A 51 10.80 -0.19 11.69
N MET A 52 11.52 -0.72 12.67
CA MET A 52 12.81 -1.37 12.45
C MET A 52 12.68 -2.88 12.25
N ASN A 53 11.67 -3.49 12.85
CA ASN A 53 11.45 -4.94 12.80
C ASN A 53 9.96 -5.29 12.91
N LYS A 54 9.57 -6.39 12.25
CA LYS A 54 8.22 -6.96 12.27
C LYS A 54 8.37 -8.47 12.46
N GLU A 55 7.95 -8.99 13.61
CA GLU A 55 8.13 -10.41 13.93
C GLU A 55 6.82 -11.04 14.41
N VAL A 56 6.47 -12.22 13.90
CA VAL A 56 5.33 -12.99 14.38
C VAL A 56 5.76 -13.79 15.61
N VAL A 57 5.20 -13.47 16.78
CA VAL A 57 5.50 -14.11 18.06
C VAL A 57 4.22 -14.67 18.65
N GLY A 58 4.04 -15.99 18.54
CA GLY A 58 2.85 -16.68 19.06
C GLY A 58 1.58 -16.27 18.30
N ASP A 59 0.66 -15.62 19.01
CA ASP A 59 -0.61 -15.08 18.51
C ASP A 59 -0.57 -13.56 18.28
N LYS A 60 0.62 -12.98 18.11
CA LYS A 60 0.78 -11.54 17.84
C LYS A 60 1.84 -11.27 16.79
N ILE A 61 1.73 -10.12 16.15
CA ILE A 61 2.83 -9.50 15.41
C ILE A 61 3.41 -8.40 16.27
N LEU A 62 4.68 -8.54 16.63
CA LEU A 62 5.43 -7.52 17.35
C LEU A 62 6.06 -6.57 16.33
N LEU A 63 5.71 -5.28 16.45
CA LEU A 63 6.32 -4.19 15.70
C LEU A 63 7.29 -3.48 16.64
N GLU A 64 8.57 -3.49 16.30
CA GLU A 64 9.60 -2.77 17.04
C GLU A 64 10.14 -1.63 16.19
N GLY A 65 10.27 -0.45 16.79
CA GLY A 65 10.71 0.73 16.06
C GLY A 65 11.44 1.74 16.93
N LYS A 66 11.84 2.84 16.29
CA LYS A 66 12.40 4.01 16.95
C LYS A 66 11.67 5.26 16.50
N VAL A 67 11.62 6.25 17.39
CA VAL A 67 11.19 7.61 17.09
C VAL A 67 12.39 8.51 17.28
N GLU A 68 12.69 9.31 16.27
CA GLU A 68 13.71 10.35 16.33
C GLU A 68 13.04 11.72 16.41
N TYR A 69 13.55 12.56 17.30
CA TYR A 69 13.07 13.91 17.52
C TYR A 69 14.17 14.90 17.25
N THR A 70 13.84 16.01 16.59
CA THR A 70 14.71 17.18 16.49
C THR A 70 13.93 18.38 16.99
N VAL A 71 14.36 18.95 18.12
CA VAL A 71 13.75 20.15 18.70
C VAL A 71 14.59 21.36 18.33
N ILE A 72 13.99 22.33 17.66
CA ILE A 72 14.62 23.62 17.34
C ILE A 72 14.07 24.67 18.29
N TYR A 73 14.97 25.43 18.92
CA TYR A 73 14.61 26.40 19.95
C TYR A 73 15.51 27.63 19.90
N LEU A 74 15.00 28.76 20.43
CA LEU A 74 15.80 29.92 20.78
C LEU A 74 16.42 29.70 22.16
N ALA A 75 17.73 29.87 22.24
CA ALA A 75 18.51 29.69 23.44
C ALA A 75 18.96 31.02 24.04
N ARG A 76 19.04 31.07 25.37
CA ARG A 76 19.55 32.22 26.11
C ARG A 76 21.08 32.15 26.22
N GLU A 77 21.75 32.95 25.41
CA GLU A 77 23.19 33.23 25.51
C GLU A 77 23.40 34.72 25.87
N ASP A 78 24.47 35.36 25.39
CA ASP A 78 24.63 36.82 25.46
C ASP A 78 23.50 37.57 24.71
N SER A 79 22.91 36.89 23.71
CA SER A 79 21.66 37.28 23.04
C SER A 79 20.92 36.02 22.59
N LEU A 80 19.63 36.14 22.24
CA LEU A 80 18.90 34.98 21.70
C LEU A 80 19.56 34.47 20.42
N ALA A 81 19.82 33.16 20.40
CA ALA A 81 20.39 32.46 19.27
C ALA A 81 19.70 31.09 19.10
N VAL A 82 19.43 30.71 17.86
CA VAL A 82 18.85 29.41 17.55
C VAL A 82 19.81 28.28 17.91
N ASN A 83 19.25 27.18 18.36
CA ASN A 83 19.94 25.92 18.57
C ASN A 83 18.97 24.75 18.30
N SER A 84 19.51 23.54 18.26
CA SER A 84 18.72 22.33 18.14
C SER A 84 19.26 21.23 19.05
N VAL A 85 18.41 20.27 19.37
CA VAL A 85 18.79 19.07 20.11
C VAL A 85 18.04 17.86 19.56
N ASP A 86 18.76 16.76 19.42
CA ASP A 86 18.21 15.50 18.91
C ASP A 86 18.02 14.49 20.03
N TYR A 87 16.91 13.76 19.97
CA TYR A 87 16.58 12.68 20.88
C TYR A 87 16.11 11.45 20.10
N SER A 88 16.23 10.28 20.73
CA SER A 88 15.65 9.07 20.18
C SER A 88 15.03 8.22 21.29
N GLN A 89 13.92 7.57 20.96
CA GLN A 89 13.20 6.68 21.84
C GLN A 89 12.80 5.42 21.07
N LYS A 90 12.88 4.25 21.70
CA LYS A 90 12.36 3.01 21.12
C LYS A 90 10.87 2.85 21.45
N PHE A 91 10.11 2.28 20.51
CA PHE A 91 8.73 1.89 20.75
C PHE A 91 8.49 0.44 20.36
N THR A 92 7.43 -0.12 20.93
CA THR A 92 6.94 -1.45 20.59
C THR A 92 5.42 -1.39 20.51
N SER A 93 4.85 -1.97 19.47
CA SER A 93 3.42 -2.16 19.30
C SER A 93 3.14 -3.63 18.97
N SER A 94 1.93 -4.09 19.26
CA SER A 94 1.54 -5.47 18.96
C SER A 94 0.20 -5.51 18.26
N ILE A 95 0.12 -6.30 17.19
CA ILE A 95 -1.13 -6.60 16.49
C ILE A 95 -1.56 -8.00 16.91
N ASP A 96 -2.77 -8.13 17.46
CA ASP A 96 -3.30 -9.43 17.88
C ASP A 96 -3.77 -10.25 16.67
N LEU A 97 -3.29 -11.49 16.61
CA LEU A 97 -3.68 -12.48 15.61
C LEU A 97 -4.76 -13.39 16.17
N SER A 98 -5.70 -13.75 15.32
CA SER A 98 -6.68 -14.80 15.62
C SER A 98 -6.04 -16.19 15.53
N PRO A 99 -6.54 -17.21 16.26
CA PRO A 99 -5.92 -18.53 16.31
C PRO A 99 -5.76 -19.26 14.97
N SER A 100 -6.45 -18.82 13.91
CA SER A 100 -6.36 -19.35 12.54
C SER A 100 -5.31 -18.64 11.67
N GLU A 101 -4.63 -17.62 12.17
CA GLU A 101 -3.75 -16.71 11.42
C GLU A 101 -2.26 -17.08 11.60
N HIS A 102 -1.86 -18.30 11.23
CA HIS A 102 -0.49 -18.80 11.43
C HIS A 102 0.52 -18.46 10.31
N LYS A 103 0.03 -17.94 9.18
CA LYS A 103 0.84 -17.51 8.03
C LYS A 103 0.26 -16.22 7.47
N VAL A 104 0.62 -15.10 8.07
CA VAL A 104 0.17 -13.77 7.67
C VAL A 104 1.34 -12.89 7.26
N ILE A 105 1.05 -11.97 6.35
CA ILE A 105 1.96 -10.93 5.91
C ILE A 105 1.42 -9.62 6.47
N CYS A 106 2.29 -8.86 7.14
CA CYS A 106 1.93 -7.59 7.77
C CYS A 106 2.62 -6.44 7.05
N GLU A 107 1.83 -5.63 6.37
CA GLU A 107 2.27 -4.31 5.91
C GLU A 107 1.93 -3.31 7.01
N ALA A 108 2.86 -2.41 7.33
CA ALA A 108 2.65 -1.42 8.39
C ALA A 108 3.49 -0.17 8.11
N GLU A 109 2.91 1.00 8.37
CA GLU A 109 3.49 2.33 8.13
C GLU A 109 3.17 3.26 9.32
N CYS A 110 4.14 4.07 9.75
CA CYS A 110 3.93 5.06 10.79
C CYS A 110 3.48 6.39 10.20
N LYS A 111 2.45 7.01 10.77
CA LYS A 111 1.96 8.35 10.41
C LYS A 111 1.90 9.24 11.64
N LEU A 112 2.61 10.37 11.59
CA LEU A 112 2.58 11.34 12.67
C LEU A 112 1.24 12.06 12.70
N GLU A 113 0.49 11.94 13.80
CA GLU A 113 -0.78 12.64 13.98
C GLU A 113 -0.54 14.01 14.65
N HIS A 114 0.24 14.03 15.72
CA HIS A 114 0.53 15.24 16.47
C HIS A 114 1.84 15.13 17.23
N ILE A 115 2.56 16.25 17.31
CA ILE A 115 3.74 16.38 18.17
C ILE A 115 3.82 17.82 18.69
N GLU A 116 4.16 17.94 19.97
CA GLU A 116 4.45 19.19 20.63
C GLU A 116 5.62 19.02 21.60
N ALA A 117 6.35 20.12 21.81
CA ALA A 117 7.38 20.21 22.81
C ALA A 117 7.13 21.45 23.67
N SER A 118 7.31 21.31 24.98
CA SER A 118 7.08 22.37 25.96
C SER A 118 8.26 22.48 26.93
N ILE A 119 8.55 23.70 27.38
CA ILE A 119 9.64 23.97 28.32
C ILE A 119 9.14 23.70 29.75
N MET A 120 9.82 22.80 30.47
CA MET A 120 9.58 22.60 31.90
C MET A 120 10.45 23.54 32.73
N ASN A 121 11.70 23.70 32.33
CA ASN A 121 12.65 24.71 32.80
C ASN A 121 13.77 24.87 31.75
N GLU A 122 14.73 25.75 32.03
CA GLU A 122 15.80 26.12 31.10
C GLU A 122 16.70 24.93 30.64
N ARG A 123 16.74 23.82 31.40
CA ARG A 123 17.52 22.60 31.10
C ARG A 123 16.66 21.37 30.81
N LYS A 124 15.33 21.50 30.76
CA LYS A 124 14.43 20.34 30.65
C LYS A 124 13.18 20.67 29.86
N ILE A 125 12.88 19.83 28.88
CA ILE A 125 11.70 19.94 28.03
C ILE A 125 10.84 18.68 28.14
N SER A 126 9.57 18.78 27.82
CA SER A 126 8.67 17.63 27.63
C SER A 126 8.26 17.56 26.17
N ILE A 127 8.34 16.37 25.58
CA ILE A 127 7.83 16.09 24.24
C ILE A 127 6.62 15.18 24.39
N GLN A 128 5.49 15.58 23.80
CA GLN A 128 4.24 14.84 23.84
C GLN A 128 3.66 14.76 22.43
N GLY A 129 3.13 13.61 22.06
CA GLY A 129 2.61 13.40 20.72
C GLY A 129 1.91 12.07 20.56
N ILE A 130 1.30 11.90 19.39
CA ILE A 130 0.67 10.66 18.98
C ILE A 130 1.08 10.43 17.52
N PHE A 131 1.48 9.21 17.23
CA PHE A 131 1.57 8.72 15.87
C PHE A 131 0.74 7.44 15.75
N GLU A 132 0.18 7.22 14.58
CA GLU A 132 -0.57 6.02 14.26
C GLU A 132 0.32 5.05 13.49
N ILE A 133 0.13 3.76 13.74
CA ILE A 133 0.68 2.71 12.90
C ILE A 133 -0.49 2.15 12.13
N ASP A 134 -0.59 2.50 10.85
CA ASP A 134 -1.54 1.88 9.94
C ASP A 134 -0.99 0.52 9.53
N TRP A 135 -1.81 -0.52 9.62
CA TRP A 135 -1.38 -1.87 9.27
C TRP A 135 -2.45 -2.66 8.52
N GLU A 136 -1.96 -3.57 7.69
CA GLU A 136 -2.75 -4.44 6.83
C GLU A 136 -2.25 -5.88 7.02
N LEU A 137 -3.16 -6.79 7.37
CA LEU A 137 -2.87 -8.22 7.49
C LEU A 137 -3.40 -8.97 6.28
N TYR A 138 -2.49 -9.62 5.58
CA TYR A 138 -2.80 -10.47 4.44
C TYR A 138 -2.56 -11.93 4.80
N LYS A 139 -3.47 -12.80 4.36
CA LYS A 139 -3.27 -14.25 4.38
C LYS A 139 -2.81 -14.71 3.02
N SER A 140 -1.71 -15.46 2.99
CA SER A 140 -1.35 -16.22 1.80
C SER A 140 -2.17 -17.51 1.80
N ASN A 141 -3.12 -17.60 0.88
CA ASN A 141 -3.92 -18.80 0.67
C ASN A 141 -3.40 -19.55 -0.54
N GLU A 142 -3.52 -20.87 -0.50
CA GLU A 142 -3.35 -21.72 -1.66
C GLU A 142 -4.47 -22.75 -1.71
N PHE A 143 -4.92 -23.07 -2.92
CA PHE A 143 -5.84 -24.17 -3.14
C PHE A 143 -5.49 -24.89 -4.43
N GLU A 144 -5.88 -26.15 -4.49
CA GLU A 144 -5.72 -27.01 -5.64
C GLU A 144 -7.10 -27.34 -6.21
N PHE A 145 -7.22 -27.31 -7.53
CA PHE A 145 -8.45 -27.67 -8.23
C PHE A 145 -8.15 -28.56 -9.44
N VAL A 146 -9.15 -29.31 -9.88
CA VAL A 146 -9.10 -30.13 -11.09
C VAL A 146 -9.25 -29.22 -12.30
N LYS A 147 -8.16 -29.07 -13.04
CA LYS A 147 -8.09 -28.34 -14.30
C LYS A 147 -8.61 -29.18 -15.46
N ASP A 148 -8.26 -30.45 -15.47
CA ASP A 148 -8.64 -31.38 -16.54
C ASP A 148 -8.62 -32.84 -16.07
N ILE A 149 -9.04 -33.75 -16.95
CA ILE A 149 -8.98 -35.20 -16.73
C ILE A 149 -8.12 -35.82 -17.85
N GLU A 150 -7.16 -36.67 -17.50
CA GLU A 150 -6.25 -37.32 -18.44
C GLU A 150 -6.73 -38.74 -18.79
N GLY A 151 -6.59 -39.12 -20.06
CA GLY A 151 -6.62 -40.53 -20.48
C GLY A 151 -7.97 -41.27 -20.38
N ASN A 152 -9.10 -40.57 -20.21
CA ASN A 152 -10.40 -41.21 -20.07
C ASN A 152 -11.43 -40.69 -21.08
N ASP A 153 -11.50 -41.34 -22.25
CA ASP A 153 -12.47 -41.06 -23.33
C ASP A 153 -13.93 -41.26 -22.88
N ASP A 154 -14.15 -41.88 -21.71
CA ASP A 154 -15.49 -42.19 -21.18
C ASP A 154 -16.01 -41.12 -20.19
N VAL A 155 -15.28 -40.02 -19.98
CA VAL A 155 -15.69 -38.93 -19.07
C VAL A 155 -15.95 -37.64 -19.84
N GLU A 156 -17.18 -37.14 -19.73
CA GLU A 156 -17.58 -35.85 -20.25
C GLU A 156 -17.23 -34.76 -19.20
N VAL A 157 -16.65 -33.65 -19.66
CA VAL A 157 -16.20 -32.55 -18.81
C VAL A 157 -16.81 -31.23 -19.26
N LEU A 158 -17.41 -30.49 -18.33
CA LEU A 158 -17.86 -29.13 -18.54
C LEU A 158 -16.87 -28.17 -17.90
N LYS A 159 -16.19 -27.38 -18.72
CA LYS A 159 -15.24 -26.36 -18.25
C LYS A 159 -15.94 -25.02 -17.99
N LYS A 160 -15.33 -24.21 -17.14
CA LYS A 160 -15.66 -22.80 -16.90
C LYS A 160 -14.37 -22.02 -16.73
N THR A 161 -14.33 -20.80 -17.22
CA THR A 161 -13.22 -19.88 -16.95
C THR A 161 -13.56 -19.00 -15.75
N GLU A 162 -12.63 -18.88 -14.82
CA GLU A 162 -12.73 -18.07 -13.61
C GLU A 162 -11.59 -17.06 -13.54
N MET A 163 -11.90 -15.81 -13.16
CA MET A 163 -10.87 -14.79 -12.96
C MET A 163 -10.39 -14.77 -11.51
N ILE A 164 -9.08 -14.82 -11.30
CA ILE A 164 -8.44 -14.77 -9.99
C ILE A 164 -7.25 -13.80 -10.00
N ASN A 165 -6.90 -13.28 -8.83
CA ASN A 165 -5.65 -12.55 -8.64
C ASN A 165 -4.58 -13.47 -8.06
N ARG A 166 -3.41 -13.51 -8.70
CA ARG A 166 -2.24 -14.20 -8.14
C ARG A 166 -1.15 -13.19 -7.84
N ILE A 167 -0.26 -13.56 -6.94
CA ILE A 167 1.01 -12.88 -6.78
C ILE A 167 2.00 -13.59 -7.69
N SER A 168 2.40 -12.90 -8.74
CA SER A 168 3.36 -13.43 -9.71
C SER A 168 4.79 -13.31 -9.17
N ALA A 169 5.08 -12.23 -8.45
CA ALA A 169 6.37 -12.01 -7.82
C ALA A 169 6.29 -10.96 -6.70
N SER A 170 7.25 -11.03 -5.77
CA SER A 170 7.49 -10.03 -4.74
C SER A 170 8.99 -9.93 -4.48
N ASP A 171 9.53 -8.72 -4.33
CA ASP A 171 10.93 -8.51 -3.99
C ASP A 171 11.16 -7.16 -3.29
N ASP A 172 12.25 -7.09 -2.54
CA ASP A 172 12.71 -5.89 -1.84
C ASP A 172 13.88 -5.27 -2.60
N ILE A 173 13.70 -4.05 -3.11
CA ILE A 173 14.67 -3.39 -3.98
C ILE A 173 15.29 -2.20 -3.24
N GLU A 174 16.60 -2.28 -2.98
CA GLU A 174 17.35 -1.17 -2.40
C GLU A 174 17.90 -0.20 -3.47
N LEU A 175 17.67 1.09 -3.21
CA LEU A 175 18.14 2.25 -3.97
C LEU A 175 19.12 3.03 -3.07
N ASN A 176 20.37 3.18 -3.51
CA ASN A 176 21.40 3.91 -2.78
C ASN A 176 21.49 5.35 -3.28
N GLY A 177 21.35 6.32 -2.38
CA GLY A 177 21.42 7.74 -2.68
C GLY A 177 22.64 8.43 -2.08
N LYS A 178 23.14 9.43 -2.80
CA LYS A 178 24.18 10.36 -2.34
C LYS A 178 23.84 11.78 -2.78
N SER A 179 24.00 12.74 -1.90
CA SER A 179 23.91 14.17 -2.18
C SER A 179 25.17 14.89 -1.69
N MET A 180 25.57 15.94 -2.40
CA MET A 180 26.63 16.86 -2.02
C MET A 180 26.14 18.29 -2.23
N ILE A 181 25.83 18.99 -1.14
CA ILE A 181 25.46 20.41 -1.17
C ILE A 181 26.69 21.24 -0.83
N ARG A 182 27.06 22.19 -1.71
CA ARG A 182 28.11 23.18 -1.44
C ARG A 182 27.52 24.54 -1.13
N VAL A 183 27.77 25.03 0.07
CA VAL A 183 27.34 26.37 0.52
C VAL A 183 28.12 27.44 -0.24
N GLY A 184 27.39 28.26 -1.00
CA GLY A 184 27.96 29.36 -1.77
C GLY A 184 28.59 30.45 -0.88
N MET A 185 29.54 31.19 -1.44
CA MET A 185 30.24 32.29 -0.76
C MET A 185 29.34 33.48 -0.40
N ASP A 186 28.14 33.54 -0.99
CA ASP A 186 27.08 34.50 -0.65
C ASP A 186 26.42 34.22 0.71
N LYS A 187 26.69 33.04 1.28
CA LYS A 187 26.15 32.58 2.57
C LYS A 187 27.27 32.36 3.59
N PRO A 188 27.01 32.55 4.90
CA PRO A 188 27.96 32.18 5.94
C PRO A 188 28.26 30.68 5.90
N GLN A 189 29.48 30.32 6.30
CA GLN A 189 29.87 28.93 6.51
C GLN A 189 29.01 28.28 7.61
N ILE A 190 29.00 26.95 7.64
CA ILE A 190 28.15 26.17 8.54
C ILE A 190 28.75 26.18 9.94
N ASN A 191 27.97 26.61 10.93
CA ASN A 191 28.33 26.44 12.35
C ASN A 191 27.75 25.15 12.92
N LYS A 192 26.46 24.93 12.69
CA LYS A 192 25.71 23.79 13.20
C LYS A 192 24.54 23.46 12.28
N ILE A 193 24.36 22.16 11.99
CA ILE A 193 23.10 21.66 11.41
C ILE A 193 22.04 21.71 12.50
N LEU A 194 20.96 22.44 12.22
CA LEU A 194 19.81 22.55 13.11
C LEU A 194 18.86 21.39 12.90
N ASN A 195 18.65 21.01 11.64
CA ASN A 195 17.83 19.87 11.25
C ASN A 195 18.16 19.45 9.81
N TYR A 196 17.90 18.18 9.48
CA TYR A 196 17.83 17.74 8.10
C TYR A 196 16.80 16.61 7.92
N SER A 197 16.17 16.56 6.76
CA SER A 197 15.16 15.56 6.42
C SER A 197 15.24 15.17 4.95
N ILE A 198 14.83 13.94 4.64
CA ILE A 198 14.71 13.44 3.26
C ILE A 198 13.25 13.06 3.06
N MET A 199 12.59 13.70 2.10
CA MET A 199 11.22 13.40 1.69
C MET A 199 11.24 12.62 0.39
N LEU A 200 10.60 11.45 0.38
CA LEU A 200 10.43 10.65 -0.83
C LEU A 200 9.18 11.11 -1.59
N HIS A 201 9.35 11.56 -2.83
CA HIS A 201 8.29 12.07 -3.70
C HIS A 201 8.44 11.52 -5.13
N LYS A 202 7.41 11.67 -5.97
CA LYS A 202 7.37 11.18 -7.36
C LYS A 202 7.83 9.72 -7.47
N LYS A 203 7.18 8.86 -6.69
CA LYS A 203 7.46 7.42 -6.63
C LYS A 203 6.93 6.75 -7.89
N GLU A 204 7.78 5.97 -8.55
CA GLU A 204 7.50 5.34 -9.84
C GLU A 204 7.76 3.84 -9.77
N VAL A 205 6.85 3.08 -10.38
CA VAL A 205 7.04 1.65 -10.65
C VAL A 205 6.53 1.33 -12.05
N LYS A 206 7.31 0.55 -12.79
CA LYS A 206 6.92 0.08 -14.12
C LYS A 206 7.29 -1.38 -14.27
N ILE A 207 6.30 -2.19 -14.68
CA ILE A 207 6.51 -3.59 -15.02
C ILE A 207 6.86 -3.71 -16.50
N LEU A 208 7.88 -4.53 -16.76
CA LEU A 208 8.32 -4.99 -18.07
C LEU A 208 8.36 -6.52 -18.05
N ASP A 209 8.56 -7.16 -19.20
CA ASP A 209 8.67 -8.61 -19.25
C ASP A 209 9.91 -9.08 -18.45
N ASP A 210 9.66 -9.91 -17.43
CA ASP A 210 10.64 -10.45 -16.47
C ASP A 210 11.46 -9.40 -15.70
N LYS A 211 11.01 -8.15 -15.66
CA LYS A 211 11.76 -7.03 -15.08
C LYS A 211 10.86 -5.98 -14.46
N VAL A 212 11.34 -5.36 -13.37
CA VAL A 212 10.69 -4.20 -12.77
C VAL A 212 11.65 -3.02 -12.71
N TYR A 213 11.15 -1.84 -13.06
CA TYR A 213 11.81 -0.57 -12.84
C TYR A 213 11.15 0.12 -11.64
N VAL A 214 11.96 0.52 -10.66
CA VAL A 214 11.53 1.36 -9.54
C VAL A 214 12.34 2.66 -9.54
N GLY A 215 11.67 3.78 -9.24
CA GLY A 215 12.29 5.09 -9.15
C GLY A 215 11.60 5.97 -8.11
N CYS A 216 12.33 6.94 -7.57
CA CYS A 216 11.76 7.99 -6.73
C CYS A 216 12.70 9.20 -6.69
N TYR A 217 12.15 10.36 -6.38
CA TYR A 217 12.93 11.54 -6.02
C TYR A 217 13.04 11.66 -4.50
N CYS A 218 14.21 12.08 -4.05
CA CYS A 218 14.57 12.22 -2.64
C CYS A 218 14.93 13.67 -2.37
N LYS A 219 13.97 14.46 -1.88
CA LYS A 219 14.18 15.87 -1.55
C LYS A 219 14.83 15.98 -0.18
N LEU A 220 16.12 16.31 -0.17
CA LEU A 220 16.89 16.64 1.01
C LEU A 220 16.62 18.10 1.38
N ASN A 221 16.20 18.35 2.62
CA ASN A 221 16.10 19.67 3.20
C ASN A 221 17.08 19.76 4.37
N VAL A 222 17.96 20.75 4.38
CA VAL A 222 18.93 20.99 5.45
C VAL A 222 18.75 22.40 5.98
N LEU A 223 18.55 22.51 7.29
CA LEU A 223 18.51 23.76 8.01
C LEU A 223 19.78 23.90 8.83
N TYR A 224 20.52 25.00 8.65
CA TYR A 224 21.75 25.24 9.41
C TYR A 224 21.85 26.67 9.96
N LYS A 225 22.58 26.81 11.06
CA LYS A 225 23.00 28.08 11.65
C LYS A 225 24.31 28.53 11.03
N GLY A 226 24.35 29.76 10.52
CA GLY A 226 25.57 30.37 10.00
C GLY A 226 26.60 30.65 11.09
N ASP A 227 27.88 30.56 10.74
CA ASP A 227 28.97 30.85 11.66
C ASP A 227 29.11 32.32 11.99
N ASN A 228 29.34 32.61 13.27
CA ASN A 228 29.47 33.97 13.84
C ASN A 228 28.32 34.93 13.47
N CYS A 229 27.14 34.42 13.13
CA CYS A 229 25.95 35.21 12.82
C CYS A 229 24.68 34.52 13.35
N LYS A 230 23.55 35.23 13.26
CA LYS A 230 22.23 34.69 13.64
C LYS A 230 21.49 34.07 12.47
N ASP A 231 22.08 34.08 11.27
CA ASP A 231 21.39 33.65 10.07
C ASP A 231 21.08 32.16 10.15
N VAL A 232 19.83 31.84 9.80
CA VAL A 232 19.34 30.48 9.63
C VAL A 232 19.05 30.29 8.17
N ILE A 233 19.62 29.23 7.59
CA ILE A 233 19.63 29.04 6.16
C ILE A 233 19.11 27.66 5.86
N SER A 234 18.12 27.62 4.96
CA SER A 234 17.61 26.40 4.36
C SER A 234 18.33 26.15 3.04
N LEU A 235 18.77 24.91 2.86
CA LEU A 235 19.34 24.38 1.64
C LEU A 235 18.52 23.17 1.22
N GLU A 236 18.33 23.02 -0.09
CA GLU A 236 17.60 21.89 -0.65
C GLU A 236 18.42 21.25 -1.77
N ASP A 237 18.32 19.94 -1.89
CA ASP A 237 18.75 19.17 -3.06
C ASP A 237 17.70 18.09 -3.36
N ASP A 238 17.57 17.70 -4.62
CA ASP A 238 16.55 16.72 -5.03
C ASP A 238 17.19 15.64 -5.88
N VAL A 239 17.46 14.50 -5.25
CA VAL A 239 18.23 13.40 -5.86
C VAL A 239 17.27 12.38 -6.45
N TYR A 240 17.40 12.12 -7.75
CA TYR A 240 16.67 11.03 -8.39
C TYR A 240 17.37 9.69 -8.22
N LEU A 241 16.66 8.70 -7.69
CA LEU A 241 17.12 7.32 -7.56
C LEU A 241 16.28 6.42 -8.46
N SER A 242 16.94 5.47 -9.14
CA SER A 242 16.22 4.40 -9.84
C SER A 242 17.05 3.14 -9.99
N LYS A 243 16.37 2.01 -10.16
CA LYS A 243 16.96 0.70 -10.38
C LYS A 243 16.03 -0.18 -11.21
N GLU A 244 16.61 -0.89 -12.15
CA GLU A 244 15.97 -2.01 -12.84
C GLU A 244 16.41 -3.30 -12.15
N GLN A 245 15.46 -4.18 -11.84
CA GLN A 245 15.68 -5.45 -11.17
C GLN A 245 15.02 -6.59 -11.97
N GLU A 246 15.74 -7.69 -12.16
CA GLU A 246 15.16 -8.90 -12.75
C GLU A 246 14.16 -9.52 -11.79
N MET A 247 12.97 -9.84 -12.30
CA MET A 247 11.86 -10.41 -11.55
C MET A 247 11.08 -11.33 -12.47
N SER A 248 11.42 -12.62 -12.48
CA SER A 248 10.90 -13.58 -13.47
C SER A 248 9.42 -13.88 -13.29
N GLY A 249 8.73 -14.14 -14.39
CA GLY A 249 7.32 -14.53 -14.41
C GLY A 249 6.33 -13.37 -14.41
N ILE A 250 6.80 -12.14 -14.65
CA ILE A 250 5.95 -10.95 -14.75
C ILE A 250 5.90 -10.39 -16.17
N THR A 251 4.78 -9.77 -16.53
CA THR A 251 4.55 -9.14 -17.84
C THR A 251 3.98 -7.74 -17.69
N ALA A 252 4.15 -6.90 -18.71
CA ALA A 252 3.82 -5.46 -18.64
C ALA A 252 2.33 -5.13 -18.37
N ASP A 253 1.41 -6.08 -18.56
CA ASP A 253 -0.02 -5.94 -18.28
C ASP A 253 -0.39 -6.24 -16.81
N MET A 254 0.56 -6.75 -16.02
CA MET A 254 0.35 -7.02 -14.60
C MET A 254 0.33 -5.74 -13.76
N THR A 255 -0.32 -5.82 -12.60
CA THR A 255 -0.54 -4.66 -11.71
C THR A 255 0.52 -4.65 -10.60
N PRO A 256 1.41 -3.64 -10.54
CA PRO A 256 2.32 -3.47 -9.42
C PRO A 256 1.64 -2.84 -8.20
N SER A 257 2.12 -3.19 -7.02
CA SER A 257 1.94 -2.47 -5.77
C SER A 257 3.30 -2.24 -5.17
N VAL A 258 3.61 -1.00 -4.80
CA VAL A 258 4.93 -0.64 -4.25
C VAL A 258 4.77 0.26 -3.03
N SER A 259 5.58 0.01 -2.00
CA SER A 259 5.81 0.96 -0.90
C SER A 259 7.29 1.33 -0.84
N PHE A 260 7.58 2.55 -0.40
CA PHE A 260 8.94 3.07 -0.28
C PHE A 260 9.19 3.50 1.17
N GLU A 261 10.33 3.09 1.71
CA GLU A 261 10.77 3.42 3.06
C GLU A 261 12.21 3.96 3.03
N LEU A 262 12.47 5.03 3.79
CA LEU A 262 13.82 5.52 4.05
C LEU A 262 14.37 4.75 5.26
N LEU A 263 15.43 3.97 5.08
CA LEU A 263 15.96 3.12 6.15
C LEU A 263 16.99 3.82 7.02
N ASP A 264 18.08 4.26 6.38
CA ASP A 264 19.24 4.85 7.04
C ASP A 264 19.69 6.09 6.26
N ASN A 265 20.16 7.08 6.99
CA ASN A 265 20.73 8.29 6.42
C ASN A 265 21.82 8.84 7.34
N GLU A 266 22.91 9.29 6.73
CA GLU A 266 24.05 9.88 7.43
C GLU A 266 24.42 11.19 6.75
N LEU A 267 24.68 12.22 7.56
CA LEU A 267 25.15 13.53 7.12
C LEU A 267 26.54 13.80 7.68
N MET A 268 27.46 14.16 6.78
CA MET A 268 28.85 14.51 7.09
C MET A 268 29.15 15.93 6.61
N LEU A 269 29.90 16.68 7.43
CA LEU A 269 30.36 18.02 7.10
C LEU A 269 31.84 18.00 6.71
N GLU A 270 32.17 18.74 5.66
CA GLU A 270 33.55 18.88 5.17
C GLU A 270 33.94 20.36 4.98
N GLU A 271 35.24 20.62 5.16
CA GLU A 271 35.87 21.90 4.87
C GLU A 271 36.09 22.06 3.36
N ASP A 272 35.93 23.27 2.85
CA ASP A 272 36.29 23.62 1.49
C ASP A 272 37.79 23.92 1.33
N ASP A 273 38.20 24.35 0.13
CA ASP A 273 39.61 24.65 -0.18
C ASP A 273 40.19 25.82 0.66
N LEU A 274 39.35 26.59 1.35
CA LEU A 274 39.75 27.68 2.25
C LEU A 274 39.77 27.26 3.73
N GLY A 275 39.40 26.02 4.05
CA GLY A 275 39.27 25.52 5.42
C GLY A 275 37.95 25.94 6.09
N GLU A 276 36.96 26.40 5.32
CA GLU A 276 35.64 26.78 5.84
C GLU A 276 34.66 25.60 5.71
N VAL A 277 33.89 25.30 6.77
CA VAL A 277 32.92 24.19 6.75
C VAL A 277 31.74 24.56 5.84
N ARG A 278 31.72 24.04 4.61
CA ARG A 278 30.78 24.45 3.55
C ARG A 278 30.26 23.32 2.69
N ILE A 279 30.70 22.09 2.92
CA ILE A 279 30.29 20.94 2.13
C ILE A 279 29.46 20.02 3.04
N ILE A 280 28.27 19.67 2.57
CA ILE A 280 27.36 18.75 3.24
C ILE A 280 27.25 17.52 2.35
N ASN A 281 27.79 16.40 2.81
CA ASN A 281 27.66 15.11 2.15
C ASN A 281 26.60 14.30 2.87
N THR A 282 25.66 13.72 2.13
CA THR A 282 24.61 12.86 2.68
C THR A 282 24.58 11.55 1.93
N GLU A 283 24.64 10.43 2.65
CA GLU A 283 24.44 9.08 2.10
C GLU A 283 23.17 8.48 2.73
N PHE A 284 22.34 7.81 1.94
CA PHE A 284 21.08 7.25 2.41
C PHE A 284 20.61 6.07 1.56
N ILE A 285 19.76 5.23 2.14
CA ILE A 285 19.18 4.06 1.48
C ILE A 285 17.66 4.15 1.49
N VAL A 286 17.06 4.01 0.31
CA VAL A 286 15.62 3.86 0.13
C VAL A 286 15.33 2.43 -0.25
N LYS A 287 14.41 1.79 0.48
CA LYS A 287 13.94 0.44 0.21
C LYS A 287 12.56 0.50 -0.44
N ALA A 288 12.40 -0.14 -1.58
CA ALA A 288 11.13 -0.30 -2.27
C ALA A 288 10.63 -1.75 -2.14
N HIS A 289 9.50 -1.96 -1.49
CA HIS A 289 8.85 -3.27 -1.42
C HIS A 289 7.89 -3.42 -2.59
N VAL A 290 8.20 -4.29 -3.55
CA VAL A 290 7.42 -4.47 -4.78
C VAL A 290 6.66 -5.79 -4.72
N LYS A 291 5.36 -5.73 -5.00
CA LYS A 291 4.50 -6.89 -5.29
C LYS A 291 3.88 -6.74 -6.66
N VAL A 292 3.83 -7.82 -7.44
CA VAL A 292 3.23 -7.83 -8.78
C VAL A 292 2.07 -8.80 -8.81
N PHE A 293 0.89 -8.29 -9.17
CA PHE A 293 -0.35 -9.05 -9.26
C PHE A 293 -0.72 -9.33 -10.71
N SER A 294 -0.93 -10.59 -11.06
CA SER A 294 -1.59 -10.97 -12.31
C SER A 294 -3.10 -11.08 -12.09
N LYS A 295 -3.87 -10.71 -13.12
CA LYS A 295 -5.28 -11.09 -13.26
C LYS A 295 -5.32 -12.24 -14.25
N GLU A 296 -5.44 -13.46 -13.75
CA GLU A 296 -5.43 -14.67 -14.57
C GLU A 296 -6.84 -15.22 -14.74
N ASN A 297 -7.12 -15.66 -15.96
CA ASN A 297 -8.27 -16.50 -16.27
C ASN A 297 -7.81 -17.96 -16.16
N ILE A 298 -8.32 -18.66 -15.16
CA ILE A 298 -8.08 -20.10 -14.99
C ILE A 298 -9.25 -20.88 -15.55
N ASP A 299 -8.96 -21.88 -16.37
CA ASP A 299 -9.96 -22.84 -16.82
C ASP A 299 -10.09 -23.96 -15.80
N ILE A 300 -11.29 -24.12 -15.27
CA ILE A 300 -11.61 -25.08 -14.23
C ILE A 300 -12.63 -26.10 -14.74
N VAL A 301 -12.60 -27.32 -14.20
CA VAL A 301 -13.72 -28.25 -14.36
C VAL A 301 -14.86 -27.77 -13.48
N LYS A 302 -15.99 -27.40 -14.11
CA LYS A 302 -17.23 -27.00 -13.43
C LYS A 302 -18.08 -28.22 -13.06
N ASP A 303 -18.10 -29.21 -13.95
CA ASP A 303 -18.85 -30.45 -13.79
C ASP A 303 -18.21 -31.56 -14.62
N ALA A 304 -18.42 -32.81 -14.21
CA ALA A 304 -18.03 -33.98 -14.98
C ALA A 304 -19.04 -35.12 -14.78
N TYR A 305 -19.19 -35.98 -15.78
CA TYR A 305 -19.96 -37.22 -15.66
C TYR A 305 -19.45 -38.27 -16.64
N SER A 306 -19.69 -39.55 -16.33
CA SER A 306 -19.42 -40.64 -17.26
C SER A 306 -20.72 -41.37 -17.62
N PRO A 307 -20.94 -41.72 -18.90
CA PRO A 307 -21.96 -42.69 -19.27
C PRO A 307 -21.69 -44.10 -18.74
N GLU A 308 -20.42 -44.42 -18.43
CA GLU A 308 -19.97 -45.79 -18.14
C GLU A 308 -19.77 -46.09 -16.65
N CYS A 309 -19.48 -45.09 -15.82
CA CYS A 309 -19.34 -45.23 -14.37
C CYS A 309 -20.01 -44.09 -13.60
N LEU A 310 -20.17 -44.28 -12.29
CA LEU A 310 -20.64 -43.22 -11.39
C LEU A 310 -19.44 -42.42 -10.92
N LEU A 311 -19.55 -41.09 -10.99
CA LEU A 311 -18.52 -40.17 -10.54
C LEU A 311 -19.00 -39.42 -9.30
N ASP A 312 -18.14 -39.35 -8.29
CA ASP A 312 -18.29 -38.43 -7.16
C ASP A 312 -17.30 -37.28 -7.33
N LEU A 313 -17.84 -36.05 -7.29
CA LEU A 313 -17.10 -34.81 -7.48
C LEU A 313 -16.91 -34.15 -6.11
N LYS A 314 -15.69 -34.22 -5.58
CA LYS A 314 -15.37 -33.49 -4.35
C LYS A 314 -15.25 -32.02 -4.68
N LYS A 315 -16.02 -31.22 -3.95
CA LYS A 315 -16.13 -29.77 -4.14
C LYS A 315 -15.74 -29.08 -2.85
N ASP A 316 -14.89 -28.08 -2.98
CA ASP A 316 -14.45 -27.24 -1.89
C ASP A 316 -14.81 -25.78 -2.20
N GLU A 317 -15.29 -25.07 -1.18
CA GLU A 317 -15.61 -23.64 -1.26
C GLU A 317 -14.47 -22.82 -0.67
N TYR A 318 -14.08 -21.77 -1.39
CA TYR A 318 -13.02 -20.85 -0.99
C TYR A 318 -13.52 -19.42 -1.08
N GLU A 319 -13.25 -18.65 -0.04
CA GLU A 319 -13.38 -17.20 -0.07
C GLU A 319 -12.12 -16.62 -0.72
N VAL A 320 -12.29 -16.01 -1.90
CA VAL A 320 -11.18 -15.50 -2.71
C VAL A 320 -11.19 -13.97 -2.68
N GLY A 321 -10.07 -13.39 -2.29
CA GLY A 321 -9.84 -11.94 -2.38
C GLY A 321 -9.51 -11.52 -3.81
N ILE A 322 -10.20 -10.49 -4.30
CA ILE A 322 -10.02 -9.93 -5.64
C ILE A 322 -9.55 -8.49 -5.54
N LEU A 323 -8.48 -8.18 -6.27
CA LEU A 323 -7.99 -6.82 -6.50
C LEU A 323 -8.78 -6.20 -7.65
N GLN A 324 -9.74 -5.34 -7.32
CA GLN A 324 -10.52 -4.60 -8.31
C GLN A 324 -9.60 -3.68 -9.11
N GLY A 325 -8.80 -2.86 -8.42
CA GLY A 325 -7.84 -1.96 -9.04
C GLY A 325 -7.00 -1.19 -8.03
N ILE A 326 -5.91 -0.63 -8.54
CA ILE A 326 -5.03 0.31 -7.85
C ILE A 326 -4.95 1.56 -8.73
N ASN A 327 -5.09 2.74 -8.14
CA ASN A 327 -4.80 3.98 -8.85
C ASN A 327 -4.23 5.04 -7.90
N ASN A 328 -3.51 5.99 -8.48
CA ASN A 328 -2.89 7.11 -7.78
C ASN A 328 -3.45 8.42 -8.30
N THR A 329 -3.46 9.46 -7.48
CA THR A 329 -3.90 10.81 -7.87
C THR A 329 -3.13 11.85 -7.09
N GLU A 330 -2.75 12.93 -7.76
CA GLU A 330 -2.16 14.12 -7.14
C GLU A 330 -3.26 15.14 -6.81
N SER A 331 -3.12 15.86 -5.69
CA SER A 331 -4.03 16.93 -5.31
C SER A 331 -3.28 18.18 -4.87
N LEU A 332 -3.64 19.32 -5.45
CA LEU A 332 -3.09 20.62 -5.11
C LEU A 332 -4.02 21.32 -4.11
N VAL A 333 -3.52 21.52 -2.90
CA VAL A 333 -4.23 22.21 -1.82
C VAL A 333 -3.57 23.56 -1.57
N LYS A 334 -4.38 24.61 -1.45
CA LYS A 334 -3.92 25.97 -1.18
C LYS A 334 -4.72 26.57 -0.04
N ASP A 335 -4.04 27.30 0.83
CA ASP A 335 -4.68 28.06 1.89
C ASP A 335 -3.89 29.33 2.23
N ASN A 336 -4.51 30.26 2.93
CA ASN A 336 -3.89 31.49 3.41
C ASN A 336 -4.02 31.58 4.92
N ILE A 337 -2.93 31.27 5.62
CA ILE A 337 -2.86 31.33 7.07
C ILE A 337 -2.91 32.81 7.48
N GLN A 338 -3.90 33.18 8.29
CA GLN A 338 -4.07 34.54 8.79
C GLN A 338 -3.17 34.80 10.01
N LEU A 339 -2.37 35.85 9.96
CA LEU A 339 -1.59 36.32 11.10
C LEU A 339 -2.49 37.12 12.05
N THR A 340 -2.42 36.79 13.34
CA THR A 340 -3.09 37.46 14.45
C THR A 340 -2.22 38.55 15.08
N ASP A 341 -2.80 39.38 15.95
CA ASP A 341 -2.05 40.44 16.66
C ASP A 341 -0.96 39.90 17.60
N SER A 342 -1.02 38.60 17.96
CA SER A 342 0.02 37.93 18.76
C SER A 342 1.18 37.39 17.92
N ASP A 343 1.01 37.27 16.60
CA ASP A 343 2.04 36.71 15.73
C ASP A 343 3.07 37.78 15.37
N LEU A 344 4.35 37.38 15.37
CA LEU A 344 5.42 38.26 14.93
C LEU A 344 5.36 38.43 13.41
N ARG A 345 5.59 39.66 12.94
CA ARG A 345 5.51 39.95 11.51
C ARG A 345 6.61 39.21 10.74
N PRO A 346 6.27 38.36 9.76
CA PRO A 346 7.26 37.63 8.97
C PRO A 346 7.95 38.55 7.94
N GLU A 347 9.27 38.38 7.78
CA GLU A 347 10.09 38.99 6.74
C GLU A 347 10.51 37.99 5.67
N GLN A 348 10.76 36.74 6.07
CA GLN A 348 11.23 35.69 5.18
C GLN A 348 10.81 34.31 5.70
N ILE A 349 10.26 33.47 4.82
CA ILE A 349 10.04 32.06 5.14
C ILE A 349 11.39 31.33 5.15
N ILE A 350 11.64 30.57 6.21
CA ILE A 350 12.88 29.81 6.40
C ILE A 350 12.67 28.35 6.02
N SER A 351 11.61 27.71 6.53
CA SER A 351 11.26 26.34 6.17
C SER A 351 9.75 26.11 6.23
N SER A 352 9.29 25.07 5.55
CA SER A 352 7.88 24.67 5.52
C SER A 352 7.80 23.17 5.61
N ASN A 353 7.12 22.68 6.64
CA ASN A 353 6.92 21.26 6.88
C ASN A 353 5.43 20.97 6.98
N ALA A 354 5.02 19.76 6.65
CA ALA A 354 3.66 19.33 6.93
C ALA A 354 3.52 17.81 7.08
N ALA A 355 2.53 17.41 7.87
CA ALA A 355 2.03 16.04 7.94
C ALA A 355 0.64 15.96 7.29
N VAL A 356 0.35 14.84 6.61
CA VAL A 356 -0.94 14.57 5.96
C VAL A 356 -1.66 13.52 6.77
N ILE A 357 -2.86 13.85 7.24
CA ILE A 357 -3.69 12.96 8.06
C ILE A 357 -4.99 12.70 7.31
N LEU A 358 -5.34 11.43 7.15
CA LEU A 358 -6.63 11.03 6.58
C LEU A 358 -7.68 11.01 7.68
N THR A 359 -8.82 11.63 7.44
CA THR A 359 -9.92 11.69 8.42
C THR A 359 -11.10 10.82 8.01
N ASP A 360 -11.35 10.67 6.70
CA ASP A 360 -12.43 9.83 6.21
C ASP A 360 -12.15 9.28 4.80
N LYS A 361 -12.80 8.15 4.48
CA LYS A 361 -12.77 7.54 3.15
C LYS A 361 -14.15 6.95 2.80
N GLU A 362 -14.66 7.26 1.61
CA GLU A 362 -15.94 6.76 1.10
C GLU A 362 -15.78 6.16 -0.30
N ILE A 363 -16.25 4.92 -0.50
CA ILE A 363 -16.27 4.29 -1.83
C ILE A 363 -17.58 4.63 -2.53
N ALA A 364 -17.48 5.24 -3.70
CA ALA A 364 -18.59 5.50 -4.59
C ALA A 364 -18.42 4.73 -5.92
N GLN A 365 -19.40 4.85 -6.81
CA GLN A 365 -19.35 4.23 -8.13
C GLN A 365 -18.12 4.73 -8.91
N ASP A 366 -17.19 3.82 -9.19
CA ASP A 366 -15.94 4.02 -9.94
C ASP A 366 -14.90 4.94 -9.30
N LYS A 367 -15.03 5.29 -8.00
CA LYS A 367 -14.08 6.17 -7.31
C LYS A 367 -14.08 6.01 -5.79
N VAL A 368 -13.04 6.53 -5.15
CA VAL A 368 -12.95 6.71 -3.69
C VAL A 368 -12.79 8.18 -3.37
N ILE A 369 -13.64 8.71 -2.49
CA ILE A 369 -13.53 10.06 -1.94
C ILE A 369 -12.70 9.98 -0.66
N VAL A 370 -11.72 10.86 -0.52
CA VAL A 370 -10.80 10.89 0.62
C VAL A 370 -10.80 12.28 1.20
N GLU A 371 -11.01 12.37 2.52
CA GLU A 371 -10.93 13.62 3.28
C GLU A 371 -9.78 13.54 4.27
N GLY A 372 -9.18 14.70 4.55
CA GLY A 372 -8.07 14.78 5.48
C GLY A 372 -7.67 16.20 5.84
N ILE A 373 -6.63 16.30 6.65
CA ILE A 373 -6.06 17.56 7.14
C ILE A 373 -4.56 17.53 6.88
N ILE A 374 -4.05 18.64 6.36
CA ILE A 374 -2.61 18.92 6.31
C ILE A 374 -2.27 19.76 7.55
N LYS A 375 -1.43 19.23 8.44
CA LYS A 375 -0.89 19.97 9.57
C LYS A 375 0.42 20.62 9.15
N ALA A 376 0.38 21.90 8.81
CA ALA A 376 1.54 22.67 8.38
C ALA A 376 2.25 23.33 9.56
N ASP A 377 3.58 23.38 9.51
CA ASP A 377 4.48 24.08 10.43
C ASP A 377 5.46 24.91 9.60
N ILE A 378 5.36 26.24 9.70
CA ILE A 378 6.11 27.20 8.89
C ILE A 378 7.03 28.02 9.80
N LEU A 379 8.33 27.83 9.66
CA LEU A 379 9.34 28.63 10.34
C LEU A 379 9.68 29.86 9.50
N TYR A 380 9.71 31.03 10.13
CA TYR A 380 10.03 32.29 9.45
C TYR A 380 10.90 33.22 10.29
N LYS A 381 11.64 34.08 9.59
CA LYS A 381 12.36 35.21 10.17
C LYS A 381 11.39 36.35 10.42
N THR A 382 11.52 37.03 11.56
CA THR A 382 10.63 38.11 11.95
C THR A 382 11.31 39.49 11.79
N ALA A 383 10.50 40.55 11.83
CA ALA A 383 10.97 41.93 11.87
C ALA A 383 11.44 42.39 13.27
N ASP A 384 11.35 41.52 14.29
CA ASP A 384 11.76 41.81 15.66
C ASP A 384 13.26 41.47 15.84
N GLU A 385 14.06 42.43 16.32
CA GLU A 385 15.50 42.23 16.50
C GLU A 385 15.85 41.32 17.69
N GLU A 386 14.98 41.23 18.70
CA GLU A 386 15.16 40.34 19.86
C GLU A 386 14.69 38.93 19.51
N LYS A 387 13.46 38.80 18.99
CA LYS A 387 12.85 37.53 18.55
C LYS A 387 12.89 37.36 17.04
N TYR A 388 14.08 37.19 16.51
CA TYR A 388 14.32 37.15 15.06
C TYR A 388 13.78 35.91 14.32
N LEU A 389 13.28 34.89 15.04
CA LEU A 389 12.63 33.70 14.48
C LEU A 389 11.32 33.43 15.21
N SER A 390 10.34 32.91 14.47
CA SER A 390 9.08 32.41 15.00
C SER A 390 8.50 31.36 14.04
N ASP A 391 7.61 30.51 14.54
CA ASP A 391 6.83 29.57 13.74
C ASP A 391 5.36 29.99 13.65
N ILE A 392 4.63 29.39 12.71
CA ILE A 392 3.16 29.35 12.71
C ILE A 392 2.69 27.96 12.27
N LYS A 393 1.67 27.45 12.96
CA LYS A 393 1.06 26.16 12.68
C LYS A 393 -0.37 26.34 12.18
N ALA A 394 -0.76 25.54 11.20
CA ALA A 394 -2.11 25.58 10.63
C ALA A 394 -2.62 24.19 10.24
N GLU A 395 -3.93 24.02 10.33
CA GLU A 395 -4.63 22.84 9.85
C GLU A 395 -5.39 23.20 8.57
N ILE A 396 -4.98 22.60 7.45
CA ILE A 396 -5.55 22.89 6.14
C ILE A 396 -6.34 21.66 5.68
N PRO A 397 -7.69 21.69 5.72
CA PRO A 397 -8.51 20.57 5.28
C PRO A 397 -8.42 20.39 3.77
N PHE A 398 -8.51 19.13 3.32
CA PHE A 398 -8.57 18.80 1.90
C PHE A 398 -9.60 17.70 1.64
N SER A 399 -10.09 17.68 0.40
CA SER A 399 -10.92 16.61 -0.13
C SER A 399 -10.44 16.30 -1.55
N SER A 400 -10.25 15.01 -1.83
CA SER A 400 -9.80 14.53 -3.13
C SER A 400 -10.55 13.26 -3.52
N MET A 401 -10.41 12.86 -4.79
CA MET A 401 -10.99 11.62 -5.29
C MET A 401 -9.94 10.81 -6.06
N ILE A 402 -10.01 9.49 -5.93
CA ILE A 402 -9.18 8.54 -6.68
C ILE A 402 -10.11 7.75 -7.59
N ASP A 403 -9.94 7.89 -8.90
CA ASP A 403 -10.76 7.16 -9.88
C ASP A 403 -10.30 5.69 -9.96
N ILE A 404 -11.16 4.75 -9.61
CA ILE A 404 -10.87 3.31 -9.65
C ILE A 404 -12.07 2.60 -10.28
N ALA A 405 -11.93 2.28 -11.58
CA ALA A 405 -12.99 1.65 -12.35
C ALA A 405 -13.48 0.33 -11.70
N GLY A 406 -14.80 0.21 -11.56
CA GLY A 406 -15.48 -0.90 -10.93
C GLY A 406 -15.58 -0.83 -9.41
N ALA A 407 -15.03 0.20 -8.75
CA ALA A 407 -15.24 0.44 -7.32
C ALA A 407 -16.73 0.66 -7.02
N LYS A 408 -17.22 0.02 -5.96
CA LYS A 408 -18.63 0.07 -5.52
C LYS A 408 -18.71 -0.03 -4.00
N GLU A 409 -19.83 0.45 -3.47
CA GLU A 409 -20.18 0.32 -2.06
C GLU A 409 -20.12 -1.17 -1.61
N GLY A 410 -19.59 -1.41 -0.42
CA GLY A 410 -19.36 -2.76 0.13
C GLY A 410 -18.01 -3.38 -0.21
N MET A 411 -17.21 -2.77 -1.10
CA MET A 411 -15.80 -3.13 -1.28
C MET A 411 -14.94 -2.58 -0.11
N LYS A 412 -13.71 -3.07 0.01
CA LYS A 412 -12.70 -2.58 0.96
C LYS A 412 -11.75 -1.62 0.22
N ALA A 413 -11.39 -0.50 0.83
CA ALA A 413 -10.49 0.50 0.26
C ALA A 413 -9.30 0.75 1.18
N ILE A 414 -8.09 0.47 0.71
CA ILE A 414 -6.85 0.83 1.40
C ILE A 414 -6.33 2.12 0.76
N ILE A 415 -6.13 3.16 1.57
CA ILE A 415 -5.72 4.50 1.10
C ILE A 415 -4.43 4.91 1.80
N ARG A 416 -3.43 5.31 1.00
CA ARG A 416 -2.21 5.95 1.48
C ARG A 416 -2.13 7.36 0.92
N ALA A 417 -1.73 8.31 1.75
CA ALA A 417 -1.55 9.70 1.36
C ALA A 417 -0.25 10.25 1.94
N GLY A 418 0.40 11.12 1.18
CA GLY A 418 1.66 11.75 1.56
C GLY A 418 1.83 13.09 0.88
N LEU A 419 2.85 13.82 1.33
CA LEU A 419 3.23 15.11 0.76
C LEU A 419 4.22 14.91 -0.38
N GLU A 420 3.95 15.52 -1.54
CA GLU A 420 4.89 15.60 -2.67
C GLU A 420 5.74 16.87 -2.56
N SER A 421 5.11 17.99 -2.19
CA SER A 421 5.82 19.22 -1.85
C SER A 421 4.97 20.17 -1.02
N ILE A 422 5.62 21.07 -0.29
CA ILE A 422 4.98 22.21 0.37
C ILE A 422 5.82 23.47 0.12
N GLU A 423 5.13 24.55 -0.22
CA GLU A 423 5.71 25.88 -0.42
C GLU A 423 4.91 26.87 0.43
N ALA A 424 5.59 27.82 1.07
CA ALA A 424 4.95 28.94 1.75
C ALA A 424 5.53 30.28 1.31
N ALA A 425 4.67 31.30 1.22
CA ALA A 425 5.04 32.64 0.81
C ALA A 425 4.31 33.69 1.65
N ILE A 426 4.97 34.81 1.94
CA ILE A 426 4.38 35.92 2.68
C ILE A 426 3.55 36.78 1.72
N GLU A 427 2.25 36.93 1.99
CA GLU A 427 1.33 37.73 1.20
C GLU A 427 0.63 38.78 2.10
N GLY A 428 1.27 39.92 2.30
CA GLY A 428 0.71 40.98 3.15
C GLY A 428 0.66 40.57 4.63
N ASN A 429 -0.53 40.27 5.14
CA ASN A 429 -0.74 39.81 6.52
C ASN A 429 -1.11 38.31 6.60
N THR A 430 -0.86 37.57 5.51
CA THR A 430 -1.08 36.12 5.46
C THR A 430 0.18 35.41 5.04
N ILE A 431 0.24 34.12 5.36
CA ILE A 431 1.20 33.17 4.79
C ILE A 431 0.42 32.25 3.86
N ALA A 432 0.63 32.41 2.55
CA ALA A 432 0.05 31.55 1.53
C ALA A 432 0.79 30.22 1.54
N VAL A 433 0.05 29.12 1.70
CA VAL A 433 0.57 27.75 1.65
C VAL A 433 0.06 27.06 0.41
N LYS A 434 0.95 26.32 -0.25
CA LYS A 434 0.66 25.51 -1.42
C LYS A 434 1.27 24.12 -1.20
N ALA A 435 0.41 23.13 -0.97
CA ALA A 435 0.81 21.74 -0.76
C ALA A 435 0.35 20.87 -1.93
N ASN A 436 1.26 20.10 -2.50
CA ASN A 436 0.95 19.02 -3.43
C ASN A 436 0.93 17.72 -2.65
N LEU A 437 -0.18 16.99 -2.74
CA LEU A 437 -0.39 15.70 -2.10
C LEU A 437 -0.34 14.60 -3.15
N PHE A 438 0.15 13.43 -2.76
CA PHE A 438 -0.02 12.18 -3.48
C PHE A 438 -0.98 11.27 -2.69
N LEU A 439 -1.96 10.71 -3.37
CA LEU A 439 -2.88 9.72 -2.83
C LEU A 439 -2.80 8.44 -3.68
N SER A 440 -2.74 7.29 -3.01
CA SER A 440 -2.81 5.96 -3.62
C SER A 440 -3.97 5.19 -3.02
N GLY A 441 -4.78 4.58 -3.87
CA GLY A 441 -5.93 3.78 -3.45
C GLY A 441 -5.91 2.38 -4.05
N LYS A 442 -6.23 1.39 -3.23
CA LYS A 442 -6.35 -0.02 -3.59
C LYS A 442 -7.74 -0.52 -3.19
N ILE A 443 -8.51 -1.02 -4.16
CA ILE A 443 -9.87 -1.55 -3.94
C ILE A 443 -9.88 -3.07 -4.02
N LEU A 444 -10.44 -3.69 -2.99
CA LEU A 444 -10.47 -5.13 -2.78
C LEU A 444 -11.90 -5.59 -2.46
N TYR A 445 -12.25 -6.80 -2.86
CA TYR A 445 -13.50 -7.44 -2.42
C TYR A 445 -13.34 -8.95 -2.33
N GLU A 446 -14.27 -9.60 -1.63
CA GLU A 446 -14.25 -11.05 -1.41
C GLU A 446 -15.41 -11.70 -2.16
N ILE A 447 -15.14 -12.85 -2.76
CA ILE A 447 -16.16 -13.69 -3.41
C ILE A 447 -15.96 -15.16 -3.03
N ASN A 448 -17.07 -15.85 -2.75
CA ASN A 448 -17.05 -17.30 -2.57
C ASN A 448 -17.03 -17.98 -3.94
N LYS A 449 -16.07 -18.88 -4.13
CA LYS A 449 -15.95 -19.72 -5.33
C LYS A 449 -15.90 -21.19 -4.93
N GLU A 450 -16.62 -22.00 -5.69
CA GLU A 450 -16.60 -23.46 -5.58
C GLU A 450 -15.66 -24.01 -6.64
N PHE A 451 -14.75 -24.90 -6.24
CA PHE A 451 -13.86 -25.62 -7.13
C PHE A 451 -13.98 -27.12 -6.90
N ILE A 452 -13.88 -27.91 -7.98
CA ILE A 452 -13.75 -29.36 -7.86
C ILE A 452 -12.30 -29.67 -7.49
N SER A 453 -12.08 -30.27 -6.33
CA SER A 453 -10.74 -30.63 -5.83
C SER A 453 -10.33 -32.05 -6.18
N ASP A 454 -11.31 -32.91 -6.48
CA ASP A 454 -11.06 -34.30 -6.83
C ASP A 454 -12.25 -34.91 -7.59
N ILE A 455 -11.96 -35.90 -8.42
CA ILE A 455 -12.98 -36.69 -9.12
C ILE A 455 -12.64 -38.16 -8.88
N ILE A 456 -13.56 -38.89 -8.26
CA ILE A 456 -13.35 -40.31 -7.95
C ILE A 456 -14.48 -41.15 -8.55
N GLU A 457 -14.13 -42.37 -8.96
CA GLU A 457 -15.13 -43.36 -9.36
C GLU A 457 -15.82 -43.94 -8.12
N GLU A 458 -17.14 -43.79 -8.06
CA GLU A 458 -17.97 -44.30 -6.98
C GLU A 458 -18.45 -45.72 -7.29
N GLU A 459 -18.43 -46.60 -6.28
CA GLU A 459 -19.01 -47.95 -6.40
C GLU A 459 -20.54 -47.87 -6.33
N GLY A 460 -21.21 -48.25 -7.41
CA GLY A 460 -22.67 -48.34 -7.44
C GLY A 460 -23.19 -49.08 -8.67
N GLU A 461 -24.49 -49.36 -8.67
CA GLU A 461 -25.14 -49.97 -9.83
C GLU A 461 -25.22 -48.96 -10.98
N LYS A 462 -24.60 -49.32 -12.10
CA LYS A 462 -24.71 -48.56 -13.34
C LYS A 462 -26.20 -48.43 -13.71
N PRO A 463 -26.68 -47.24 -14.11
CA PRO A 463 -28.10 -47.04 -14.41
C PRO A 463 -28.60 -48.04 -15.46
N GLU A 464 -29.66 -48.79 -15.12
CA GLU A 464 -30.22 -49.83 -16.00
C GLU A 464 -30.73 -49.24 -17.32
N LYS A 465 -30.37 -49.88 -18.43
CA LYS A 465 -30.80 -49.50 -19.78
C LYS A 465 -32.30 -49.79 -19.98
N LYS A 466 -33.13 -48.75 -19.89
CA LYS A 466 -34.59 -48.87 -20.08
C LYS A 466 -35.07 -48.72 -21.53
N ALA A 467 -34.32 -48.02 -22.40
CA ALA A 467 -34.67 -47.84 -23.82
C ALA A 467 -33.40 -47.66 -24.67
N SER A 468 -33.50 -47.96 -25.98
CA SER A 468 -32.39 -47.74 -26.94
C SER A 468 -32.38 -46.32 -27.52
N ILE A 469 -33.56 -45.69 -27.64
CA ILE A 469 -33.75 -44.34 -28.19
C ILE A 469 -34.91 -43.69 -27.43
N THR A 470 -34.75 -42.43 -27.00
CA THR A 470 -35.81 -41.63 -26.39
C THR A 470 -36.09 -40.38 -27.23
N ILE A 471 -37.36 -40.08 -27.51
CA ILE A 471 -37.74 -38.79 -28.11
C ILE A 471 -38.13 -37.86 -26.96
N TYR A 472 -37.35 -36.80 -26.77
CA TYR A 472 -37.54 -35.80 -25.72
C TYR A 472 -37.99 -34.47 -26.32
N VAL A 473 -38.86 -33.74 -25.62
CA VAL A 473 -39.29 -32.39 -26.00
C VAL A 473 -38.60 -31.43 -25.04
N VAL A 474 -37.75 -30.55 -25.56
CA VAL A 474 -36.95 -29.59 -24.79
C VAL A 474 -37.86 -28.68 -23.97
N GLY A 475 -37.59 -28.59 -22.67
CA GLY A 475 -38.29 -27.70 -21.75
C GLY A 475 -37.58 -26.35 -21.58
N GLU A 476 -38.16 -25.47 -20.78
CA GLU A 476 -37.55 -24.19 -20.41
C GLU A 476 -36.36 -24.43 -19.46
N GLY A 477 -35.18 -23.91 -19.82
CA GLY A 477 -33.93 -24.07 -19.03
C GLY A 477 -33.15 -25.36 -19.28
N ASP A 478 -33.61 -26.24 -20.19
CA ASP A 478 -32.84 -27.41 -20.61
C ASP A 478 -31.58 -27.01 -21.38
N SER A 479 -30.52 -27.78 -21.22
CA SER A 479 -29.27 -27.64 -21.96
C SER A 479 -28.82 -28.99 -22.49
N LEU A 480 -28.03 -28.99 -23.57
CA LEU A 480 -27.46 -30.22 -24.13
C LEU A 480 -26.64 -30.99 -23.07
N TRP A 481 -25.84 -30.29 -22.26
CA TRP A 481 -25.10 -30.89 -21.14
C TRP A 481 -26.03 -31.55 -20.13
N GLY A 482 -27.06 -30.83 -19.68
CA GLY A 482 -28.02 -31.35 -18.70
C GLY A 482 -28.76 -32.58 -19.20
N LEU A 483 -29.16 -32.59 -20.49
CA LEU A 483 -29.81 -33.73 -21.11
C LEU A 483 -28.85 -34.90 -21.32
N ALA A 484 -27.64 -34.67 -21.85
CA ALA A 484 -26.66 -35.73 -22.07
C ALA A 484 -26.27 -36.42 -20.75
N LYS A 485 -26.04 -35.64 -19.67
CA LYS A 485 -25.81 -36.14 -18.32
C LYS A 485 -27.00 -36.93 -17.77
N LYS A 486 -28.21 -36.40 -17.90
CA LYS A 486 -29.45 -37.04 -17.40
C LYS A 486 -29.74 -38.39 -18.06
N TYR A 487 -29.43 -38.52 -19.34
CA TYR A 487 -29.68 -39.73 -20.14
C TYR A 487 -28.42 -40.60 -20.34
N SER A 488 -27.33 -40.30 -19.62
CA SER A 488 -26.05 -41.01 -19.68
C SER A 488 -25.61 -41.29 -21.13
N THR A 489 -25.49 -40.23 -21.92
CA THR A 489 -24.92 -40.23 -23.28
C THR A 489 -23.88 -39.12 -23.39
N THR A 490 -23.11 -39.09 -24.48
CA THR A 490 -22.09 -38.04 -24.69
C THR A 490 -22.70 -36.84 -25.43
N LEU A 491 -22.11 -35.66 -25.24
CA LEU A 491 -22.50 -34.47 -26.02
C LEU A 491 -22.32 -34.72 -27.52
N GLU A 492 -21.23 -35.37 -27.92
CA GLU A 492 -20.95 -35.67 -29.33
C GLU A 492 -22.05 -36.56 -29.95
N GLN A 493 -22.45 -37.64 -29.26
CA GLN A 493 -23.51 -38.53 -29.75
C GLN A 493 -24.86 -37.80 -29.82
N LEU A 494 -25.17 -36.99 -28.80
CA LEU A 494 -26.42 -36.22 -28.76
C LEU A 494 -26.48 -35.17 -29.86
N LYS A 495 -25.38 -34.45 -30.13
CA LYS A 495 -25.28 -33.49 -31.23
C LYS A 495 -25.39 -34.17 -32.58
N SER A 496 -24.61 -35.24 -32.79
CA SER A 496 -24.53 -35.95 -34.08
C SER A 496 -25.87 -36.52 -34.52
N ILE A 497 -26.63 -37.17 -33.63
CA ILE A 497 -27.91 -37.80 -33.99
C ILE A 497 -29.03 -36.78 -34.25
N ASN A 498 -28.89 -35.57 -33.73
CA ASN A 498 -29.86 -34.49 -33.89
C ASN A 498 -29.44 -33.46 -34.93
N GLU A 499 -28.31 -33.67 -35.62
CA GLU A 499 -27.75 -32.73 -36.61
C GLU A 499 -27.58 -31.32 -36.02
N ILE A 500 -27.12 -31.24 -34.76
CA ILE A 500 -26.88 -29.98 -34.04
C ILE A 500 -25.40 -29.61 -34.20
N GLU A 501 -25.13 -28.43 -34.74
CA GLU A 501 -23.77 -27.90 -34.87
C GLU A 501 -23.25 -27.35 -33.52
N GLU A 502 -21.94 -27.10 -33.42
CA GLU A 502 -21.29 -26.57 -32.20
C GLU A 502 -21.91 -25.26 -31.69
N GLU A 503 -22.41 -24.43 -32.61
CA GLU A 503 -22.93 -23.08 -32.36
C GLU A 503 -24.44 -23.04 -32.09
N ASP A 504 -25.13 -24.18 -32.28
CA ASP A 504 -26.58 -24.26 -32.17
C ASP A 504 -27.05 -24.37 -30.71
N CYS A 505 -27.99 -23.50 -30.33
CA CYS A 505 -28.70 -23.60 -29.06
C CYS A 505 -29.99 -24.41 -29.24
N ILE A 506 -30.33 -25.25 -28.25
CA ILE A 506 -31.62 -25.94 -28.23
C ILE A 506 -32.73 -25.01 -27.70
N GLU A 507 -33.91 -25.07 -28.30
CA GLU A 507 -35.04 -24.21 -27.94
C GLU A 507 -36.19 -24.99 -27.29
N PRO A 508 -36.94 -24.39 -26.34
CA PRO A 508 -38.13 -25.02 -25.77
C PRO A 508 -39.14 -25.44 -26.86
N GLY A 509 -39.60 -26.70 -26.80
CA GLY A 509 -40.50 -27.32 -27.77
C GLY A 509 -39.80 -28.09 -28.90
N GLN A 510 -38.48 -27.96 -29.05
CA GLN A 510 -37.70 -28.77 -29.99
C GLN A 510 -37.75 -30.26 -29.60
N LYS A 511 -37.84 -31.14 -30.60
CA LYS A 511 -37.80 -32.59 -30.38
C LYS A 511 -36.38 -33.10 -30.60
N LEU A 512 -35.80 -33.73 -29.59
CA LEU A 512 -34.49 -34.35 -29.64
C LEU A 512 -34.60 -35.87 -29.56
N ILE A 513 -33.83 -36.55 -30.40
CA ILE A 513 -33.55 -37.97 -30.34
C ILE A 513 -32.37 -38.14 -29.39
N ILE A 514 -32.60 -38.70 -28.20
CA ILE A 514 -31.56 -38.94 -27.21
C ILE A 514 -31.12 -40.41 -27.34
N PRO A 515 -29.86 -40.68 -27.75
CA PRO A 515 -29.30 -42.02 -27.73
C PRO A 515 -28.94 -42.37 -26.27
N GLY A 516 -29.05 -43.63 -25.86
CA GLY A 516 -28.52 -44.06 -24.55
C GLY A 516 -29.54 -44.36 -23.45
N ARG A 517 -29.04 -44.45 -22.21
CA ARG A 517 -29.67 -45.11 -21.05
C ARG A 517 -30.70 -44.17 -20.39
N ALA A 518 -32.00 -44.39 -20.62
CA ALA A 518 -33.03 -43.57 -19.97
C ALA A 518 -33.13 -43.83 -18.46
N ILE A 519 -32.74 -42.85 -17.64
CA ILE A 519 -32.94 -42.85 -16.18
C ILE A 519 -34.28 -42.18 -15.87
N PHE A 520 -35.32 -42.98 -15.58
CA PHE A 520 -36.57 -42.47 -15.03
C PHE A 520 -36.53 -42.56 -13.50
N LYS A 521 -36.48 -41.43 -12.79
CA LYS A 521 -36.88 -41.36 -11.38
C LYS A 521 -38.41 -41.30 -11.34
N ASN A 522 -39.02 -42.27 -10.64
CA ASN A 522 -40.46 -42.27 -10.36
C ASN A 522 -40.83 -41.20 -9.34
#